data_AF-A0A7X5ZY47-F1
#
_entry.id   AF-A0A7X5ZY47-F1
#
_cell.length_a   1.000
_cell.length_b   1.000
_cell.length_c   1.000
_cell.angle_alpha   90.00
_cell.angle_beta   90.00
_cell.angle_gamma   90.00
#
_symmetry.space_group_name_H-M   'P 1'
#
loop_
_entity.id
_entity.type
_entity.pdbx_description
1 polymer ?
#
loop_
_entity_poly.entity_id
_entity_poly.type
_entity_poly.pdbx_seq_one_letter_code
_entity_poly.pdbx_strand_id
1 'polypeptide(L)'
;MTDLRELLRAAAAEGSDAVDLAEDVVVGRIRHRRIRNRRLAVGGVALASAAVIAGTAWAVRPGPDQPPTAGGPSDVPPRIVRSDSEMPGGMEAGLKAMLTVDASGCVRAGSGGSATTLVWPRGYSVRGNSESFEILDGANEVVARSGVLLDIAGGGVGSKDTWTGQDCVGNGPLFLVSYLQPAR
;
A
#
# COMPACT_ATOMS: atom_id res chain seq x y z
N MET A 1 34.42 33.30 -35.06
CA MET A 1 34.70 32.16 -34.15
C MET A 1 34.61 32.71 -32.75
N THR A 2 33.48 32.51 -32.08
CA THR A 2 33.24 32.95 -30.71
C THR A 2 33.99 32.04 -29.76
N ASP A 3 34.86 32.63 -28.95
CA ASP A 3 35.78 31.94 -28.04
C ASP A 3 35.00 31.47 -26.79
N LEU A 4 35.07 30.18 -26.50
CA LEU A 4 34.41 29.53 -25.35
C LEU A 4 34.79 30.19 -24.01
N ARG A 5 35.95 30.84 -23.95
CA ARG A 5 36.39 31.61 -22.78
C ARG A 5 35.57 32.87 -22.51
N GLU A 6 35.00 33.48 -23.54
CA GLU A 6 34.15 34.67 -23.39
C GLU A 6 32.78 34.30 -22.82
N LEU A 7 32.20 33.19 -23.29
CA LEU A 7 30.93 32.66 -22.77
C LEU A 7 31.04 32.20 -21.32
N LEU A 8 32.19 31.61 -20.93
CA LEU A 8 32.42 31.20 -19.54
C LEU A 8 32.67 32.39 -18.60
N ARG A 9 33.27 33.49 -19.09
CA ARG A 9 33.40 34.71 -18.29
C ARG A 9 32.08 35.45 -18.11
N ALA A 10 31.21 35.45 -19.12
CA ALA A 10 29.86 36.01 -18.98
C ALA A 10 29.04 35.21 -17.95
N ALA A 11 29.06 33.87 -18.02
CA ALA A 11 28.33 33.02 -17.09
C ALA A 11 28.87 33.07 -15.65
N ALA A 12 30.18 33.34 -15.46
CA ALA A 12 30.79 33.45 -14.14
C ALA A 12 30.58 34.81 -13.47
N ALA A 13 30.16 35.85 -14.20
CA ALA A 13 29.81 37.16 -13.65
C ALA A 13 28.35 37.25 -13.17
N GLU A 14 27.51 36.29 -13.54
CA GLU A 14 26.08 36.24 -13.21
C GLU A 14 25.74 35.28 -12.04
N GLY A 15 26.75 34.63 -11.46
CA GLY A 15 26.61 33.66 -10.39
C GLY A 15 27.06 34.18 -9.03
N SER A 16 26.49 35.29 -8.56
CA SER A 16 26.68 35.75 -7.18
C SER A 16 25.35 36.24 -6.61
N ASP A 17 24.37 35.35 -6.53
CA ASP A 17 23.19 35.59 -5.71
C ASP A 17 23.49 35.05 -4.31
N ALA A 18 23.84 35.97 -3.42
CA ALA A 18 23.94 35.71 -2.00
C ALA A 18 22.54 35.29 -1.53
N VAL A 19 22.38 34.01 -1.20
CA VAL A 19 21.18 33.53 -0.51
C VAL A 19 21.24 34.08 0.91
N ASP A 20 20.68 35.28 1.08
CA ASP A 20 20.34 35.85 2.37
C ASP A 20 19.21 34.98 2.96
N LEU A 21 19.59 34.05 3.84
CA LEU A 21 18.65 33.26 4.63
C LEU A 21 18.05 34.16 5.70
N ALA A 22 17.10 35.00 5.27
CA ALA A 22 16.14 35.62 6.17
C ALA A 22 15.16 34.53 6.65
N GLU A 23 15.58 33.74 7.65
CA GLU A 23 14.76 32.76 8.36
C GLU A 23 13.59 33.38 9.17
N ASP A 24 13.35 34.69 9.05
CA ASP A 24 12.32 35.41 9.81
C ASP A 24 11.00 35.69 9.05
N VAL A 25 10.83 35.23 7.80
CA VAL A 25 9.60 35.50 7.01
C VAL A 25 8.76 34.26 6.69
N VAL A 26 9.26 33.04 6.89
CA VAL A 26 8.50 31.80 6.57
C VAL A 26 7.70 31.26 7.76
N VAL A 27 7.96 31.72 8.99
CA VAL A 27 7.15 31.36 10.18
C VAL A 27 5.86 32.20 10.31
N GLY A 28 5.71 33.28 9.54
CA GLY A 28 4.59 34.21 9.67
C GLY A 28 3.28 33.81 8.98
N ARG A 29 3.28 32.90 8.01
CA ARG A 29 2.12 32.70 7.10
C ARG A 29 1.24 31.49 7.39
N ILE A 30 1.70 30.54 8.22
CA ILE A 30 0.91 29.33 8.57
C ILE A 30 0.08 29.50 9.86
N ARG A 31 0.41 30.50 10.70
CA ARG A 31 -0.31 30.72 11.98
C ARG A 31 -1.52 31.66 11.91
N HIS A 32 -1.67 32.45 10.84
CA HIS A 32 -2.67 33.52 10.79
C HIS A 32 -4.09 33.11 10.34
N ARG A 33 -4.28 31.91 9.80
CA ARG A 33 -5.63 31.47 9.36
C ARG A 33 -6.47 30.80 10.46
N ARG A 34 -5.86 30.43 11.59
CA ARG A 34 -6.50 29.58 12.61
C ARG A 34 -7.18 30.34 13.77
N ILE A 35 -7.15 31.67 13.81
CA ILE A 35 -7.58 32.45 14.99
C ILE A 35 -8.71 33.47 14.72
N ARG A 36 -9.19 33.65 13.47
CA ARG A 36 -10.14 34.76 13.16
C ARG A 36 -11.63 34.44 12.97
N ASN A 37 -12.09 33.20 13.15
CA ASN A 37 -13.53 32.88 13.04
C ASN A 37 -14.10 32.22 14.30
N ARG A 38 -13.74 32.73 15.48
CA ARG A 38 -14.58 32.58 16.67
C ARG A 38 -15.28 33.92 16.93
N ARG A 39 -16.63 33.82 16.96
CA ARG A 39 -17.64 34.75 17.50
C ARG A 39 -18.45 35.51 16.44
N LEU A 40 -19.70 35.06 16.26
CA LEU A 40 -20.99 35.78 16.31
C LEU A 40 -21.98 34.96 15.44
N ALA A 41 -22.84 34.10 15.99
CA ALA A 41 -24.07 34.38 16.75
C ALA A 41 -25.34 34.39 15.86
N VAL A 42 -26.23 33.41 16.14
CA VAL A 42 -27.72 33.48 16.12
C VAL A 42 -28.45 33.32 14.77
N GLY A 43 -29.46 32.43 14.80
CA GLY A 43 -30.52 32.22 13.79
C GLY A 43 -30.35 30.85 13.12
N GLY A 44 -31.04 29.75 13.47
CA GLY A 44 -32.45 29.63 13.80
C GLY A 44 -33.24 29.33 12.53
N VAL A 45 -33.33 28.06 12.11
CA VAL A 45 -34.50 27.38 11.49
C VAL A 45 -34.21 25.87 11.53
N ALA A 46 -35.09 25.10 12.17
CA ALA A 46 -35.15 23.66 12.07
C ALA A 46 -35.86 23.27 10.75
N LEU A 47 -35.23 22.44 9.92
CA LEU A 47 -35.92 21.64 8.93
C LEU A 47 -35.26 20.26 8.88
N ALA A 48 -35.97 19.27 9.41
CA ALA A 48 -35.66 17.87 9.24
C ALA A 48 -35.98 17.47 7.79
N SER A 49 -34.99 16.97 7.06
CA SER A 49 -35.19 16.25 5.82
C SER A 49 -34.27 15.04 5.78
N ALA A 50 -34.83 13.89 6.20
CA ALA A 50 -34.29 12.59 5.89
C ALA A 50 -34.44 12.37 4.38
N ALA A 51 -33.40 12.64 3.61
CA ALA A 51 -33.34 12.26 2.21
C ALA A 51 -32.99 10.76 2.16
N VAL A 52 -34.01 9.92 1.99
CA VAL A 52 -33.83 8.53 1.55
C VAL A 52 -33.27 8.60 0.13
N ILE A 53 -31.97 8.34 -0.02
CA ILE A 53 -31.39 8.12 -1.35
C ILE A 53 -31.82 6.72 -1.78
N ALA A 54 -33.02 6.63 -2.35
CA ALA A 54 -33.41 5.53 -3.21
C ALA A 54 -32.62 5.67 -4.52
N GLY A 55 -31.38 5.17 -4.52
CA GLY A 55 -30.53 5.09 -5.69
C GLY A 55 -31.07 4.01 -6.64
N THR A 56 -31.58 4.46 -7.78
CA THR A 56 -32.16 3.64 -8.84
C THR A 56 -31.13 2.68 -9.43
N ALA A 57 -31.31 1.38 -9.20
CA ALA A 57 -30.64 0.34 -9.97
C ALA A 57 -31.16 0.40 -11.41
N TRP A 58 -30.34 0.89 -12.33
CA TRP A 58 -30.58 0.71 -13.75
C TRP A 58 -30.49 -0.79 -14.05
N ALA A 59 -31.66 -1.42 -14.20
CA ALA A 59 -31.77 -2.74 -14.80
C ALA A 59 -31.40 -2.60 -16.29
N VAL A 60 -30.11 -2.74 -16.59
CA VAL A 60 -29.69 -3.15 -17.93
C VAL A 60 -30.34 -4.51 -18.14
N ARG A 61 -31.34 -4.60 -19.03
CA ARG A 61 -31.88 -5.87 -19.51
C ARG A 61 -30.75 -6.63 -20.20
N PRO A 62 -30.22 -7.74 -19.65
CA PRO A 62 -29.47 -8.69 -20.45
C PRO A 62 -30.50 -9.49 -21.27
N GLY A 63 -30.13 -9.89 -22.48
CA GLY A 63 -30.96 -10.80 -23.27
C GLY A 63 -31.31 -12.08 -22.48
N PRO A 64 -32.36 -12.80 -22.90
CA PRO A 64 -32.65 -14.11 -22.33
C PRO A 64 -31.46 -15.00 -22.68
N ASP A 65 -30.61 -15.33 -21.70
CA ASP A 65 -29.87 -16.61 -21.60
C ASP A 65 -28.76 -16.67 -20.55
N GLN A 66 -28.58 -15.69 -19.65
CA GLN A 66 -27.69 -15.91 -18.50
C GLN A 66 -28.10 -15.09 -17.27
N PRO A 67 -28.55 -15.72 -16.16
CA PRO A 67 -28.60 -15.01 -14.89
C PRO A 67 -27.17 -14.63 -14.47
N PRO A 68 -26.93 -13.40 -13.97
CA PRO A 68 -25.64 -13.09 -13.41
C PRO A 68 -25.41 -14.02 -12.23
N THR A 69 -24.43 -14.91 -12.35
CA THR A 69 -23.86 -15.58 -11.20
C THR A 69 -23.38 -14.48 -10.27
N ALA A 70 -24.16 -14.15 -9.24
CA ALA A 70 -23.63 -13.51 -8.06
C ALA A 70 -22.46 -14.40 -7.64
N GLY A 71 -21.24 -13.91 -7.82
CA GLY A 71 -20.05 -14.60 -7.33
C GLY A 71 -20.28 -14.81 -5.84
N GLY A 72 -20.57 -16.06 -5.47
CA GLY A 72 -20.51 -16.45 -4.07
C GLY A 72 -19.11 -16.17 -3.53
N PRO A 73 -18.93 -16.13 -2.20
CA PRO A 73 -17.61 -16.00 -1.61
C PRO A 73 -16.69 -17.03 -2.27
N SER A 74 -15.63 -16.55 -2.94
CA SER A 74 -14.66 -17.42 -3.57
C SER A 74 -13.99 -18.22 -2.47
N ASP A 75 -14.37 -19.49 -2.33
CA ASP A 75 -13.83 -20.41 -1.32
C ASP A 75 -12.43 -20.92 -1.71
N VAL A 76 -11.67 -20.10 -2.43
CA VAL A 76 -10.32 -20.42 -2.86
C VAL A 76 -9.41 -20.32 -1.63
N PRO A 77 -8.81 -21.44 -1.19
CA PRO A 77 -7.95 -21.41 -0.02
C PRO A 77 -6.71 -20.56 -0.30
N PRO A 78 -6.33 -19.65 0.62
CA PRO A 78 -5.15 -18.82 0.45
C PRO A 78 -3.89 -19.68 0.43
N ARG A 79 -2.92 -19.27 -0.40
CA ARG A 79 -1.60 -19.92 -0.54
C ARG A 79 -0.50 -18.87 -0.40
N ILE A 80 0.64 -19.30 0.14
CA ILE A 80 1.82 -18.46 0.35
C ILE A 80 3.05 -19.09 -0.31
N VAL A 81 3.97 -18.23 -0.76
CA VAL A 81 5.32 -18.66 -1.17
C VAL A 81 6.16 -18.84 0.07
N ARG A 82 6.90 -19.95 0.15
CA ARG A 82 7.76 -20.25 1.30
C ARG A 82 9.18 -20.57 0.86
N SER A 83 10.13 -19.92 1.52
CA SER A 83 11.55 -20.26 1.41
C SER A 83 11.83 -21.64 2.02
N ASP A 84 12.90 -22.24 1.53
CA ASP A 84 13.59 -23.40 2.11
C ASP A 84 14.34 -23.08 3.42
N SER A 85 14.56 -21.80 3.76
CA SER A 85 15.24 -21.34 4.97
C SER A 85 14.27 -20.76 6.02
N GLU A 86 14.60 -20.95 7.31
CA GLU A 86 13.88 -20.37 8.46
C GLU A 86 14.25 -18.90 8.71
N MET A 87 15.44 -18.49 8.29
CA MET A 87 15.91 -17.10 8.36
C MET A 87 16.52 -16.79 7.01
N PRO A 88 15.70 -16.40 6.03
CA PRO A 88 16.25 -16.14 4.72
C PRO A 88 16.91 -14.74 4.72
N GLY A 89 18.07 -14.63 4.09
CA GLY A 89 18.78 -13.36 3.94
C GLY A 89 18.30 -12.59 2.70
N GLY A 90 18.29 -11.25 2.78
CA GLY A 90 17.93 -10.35 1.68
C GLY A 90 18.53 -8.95 1.86
N MET A 91 18.31 -8.05 0.90
CA MET A 91 18.66 -6.63 1.07
C MET A 91 17.68 -5.97 2.02
N GLU A 92 18.15 -5.53 3.20
CA GLU A 92 17.30 -4.92 4.23
C GLU A 92 16.41 -3.80 3.69
N ALA A 93 15.11 -3.95 3.88
CA ALA A 93 14.07 -3.04 3.45
C ALA A 93 12.84 -3.15 4.36
N GLY A 94 12.01 -2.11 4.34
CA GLY A 94 10.73 -2.07 5.02
C GLY A 94 9.58 -1.89 4.03
N LEU A 95 8.49 -2.61 4.21
CA LEU A 95 7.28 -2.54 3.42
C LEU A 95 6.08 -2.28 4.34
N LYS A 96 5.34 -1.21 4.10
CA LYS A 96 4.05 -0.94 4.74
C LYS A 96 2.92 -1.36 3.80
N ALA A 97 2.17 -2.40 4.16
CA ALA A 97 1.19 -3.01 3.26
C ALA A 97 0.08 -3.77 4.01
N MET A 98 -1.05 -3.98 3.33
CA MET A 98 -2.08 -4.93 3.75
C MET A 98 -1.92 -6.23 2.98
N LEU A 99 -2.28 -7.36 3.61
CA LEU A 99 -2.32 -8.65 2.95
C LEU A 99 -3.66 -8.84 2.23
N THR A 100 -3.60 -9.21 0.95
CA THR A 100 -4.75 -9.55 0.11
C THR A 100 -4.51 -10.86 -0.62
N VAL A 101 -5.56 -11.49 -1.13
CA VAL A 101 -5.49 -12.71 -1.95
C VAL A 101 -5.89 -12.34 -3.38
N ASP A 102 -5.05 -12.73 -4.35
CA ASP A 102 -5.38 -12.56 -5.77
C ASP A 102 -6.36 -13.63 -6.26
N ALA A 103 -6.82 -13.50 -7.52
CA ALA A 103 -7.80 -14.43 -8.11
C ALA A 103 -7.33 -15.89 -8.16
N SER A 104 -6.01 -16.14 -8.05
CA SER A 104 -5.45 -17.50 -8.03
C SER A 104 -5.30 -18.09 -6.62
N GLY A 105 -5.68 -17.33 -5.59
CA GLY A 105 -5.55 -17.74 -4.19
C GLY A 105 -4.21 -17.34 -3.57
N CYS A 106 -3.36 -16.57 -4.26
CA CYS A 106 -2.04 -16.24 -3.75
C CYS A 106 -2.06 -14.98 -2.89
N VAL A 107 -1.51 -15.09 -1.68
CA VAL A 107 -1.40 -13.96 -0.76
C VAL A 107 -0.33 -12.99 -1.25
N ARG A 108 -0.69 -11.71 -1.36
CA ARG A 108 0.18 -10.59 -1.78
C ARG A 108 0.15 -9.49 -0.72
N ALA A 109 1.21 -8.71 -0.67
CA ALA A 109 1.24 -7.42 0.02
C ALA A 109 0.83 -6.32 -0.97
N GLY A 110 -0.30 -5.67 -0.71
CA GLY A 110 -0.77 -4.53 -1.49
C GLY A 110 -0.31 -3.21 -0.89
N SER A 111 0.34 -2.36 -1.69
CA SER A 111 0.67 -0.99 -1.33
C SER A 111 0.54 -0.06 -2.54
N GLY A 112 -0.32 0.96 -2.44
CA GLY A 112 -0.41 2.03 -3.44
C GLY A 112 -0.71 1.61 -4.89
N GLY A 113 -1.41 0.48 -5.11
CA GLY A 113 -1.74 -0.04 -6.44
C GLY A 113 -0.77 -1.10 -6.98
N SER A 114 0.34 -1.36 -6.28
CA SER A 114 1.29 -2.42 -6.62
C SER A 114 1.14 -3.60 -5.65
N ALA A 115 1.17 -4.82 -6.19
CA ALA A 115 1.16 -6.06 -5.41
C ALA A 115 2.57 -6.67 -5.40
N THR A 116 3.10 -6.90 -4.20
CA THR A 116 4.37 -7.58 -3.97
C THR A 116 4.09 -8.98 -3.46
N THR A 117 4.76 -10.00 -3.99
CA THR A 117 4.64 -11.35 -3.41
C THR A 117 5.61 -11.51 -2.26
N LEU A 118 5.05 -11.91 -1.12
CA LEU A 118 5.82 -12.18 0.08
C LEU A 118 6.35 -13.61 0.04
N VAL A 119 7.64 -13.76 0.32
CA VAL A 119 8.31 -15.04 0.51
C VAL A 119 8.49 -15.24 1.99
N TRP A 120 7.71 -16.15 2.57
CA TRP A 120 7.70 -16.42 3.99
C TRP A 120 8.83 -17.40 4.36
N PRO A 121 9.38 -17.32 5.58
CA PRO A 121 10.31 -18.33 6.05
C PRO A 121 9.69 -19.73 6.09
N ARG A 122 10.53 -20.75 6.12
CA ARG A 122 10.11 -22.14 6.33
C ARG A 122 9.33 -22.26 7.64
N GLY A 123 8.31 -23.11 7.64
CA GLY A 123 7.44 -23.36 8.80
C GLY A 123 6.21 -22.47 8.87
N TYR A 124 6.20 -21.34 8.17
CA TYR A 124 5.01 -20.48 8.10
C TYR A 124 3.87 -21.18 7.34
N SER A 125 2.64 -20.83 7.71
CA SER A 125 1.42 -21.34 7.09
C SER A 125 0.35 -20.27 7.00
N VAL A 126 -0.70 -20.53 6.21
CA VAL A 126 -1.86 -19.66 6.07
C VAL A 126 -3.12 -20.49 6.25
N ARG A 127 -4.14 -19.91 6.90
CA ARG A 127 -5.47 -20.52 7.06
C ARG A 127 -6.57 -19.50 6.86
N GLY A 128 -7.77 -19.97 6.49
CA GLY A 128 -8.93 -19.12 6.21
C GLY A 128 -9.34 -19.20 4.74
N ASN A 129 -9.90 -18.12 4.21
CA ASN A 129 -10.35 -17.99 2.82
C ASN A 129 -9.85 -16.67 2.20
N SER A 130 -10.26 -16.36 0.98
CA SER A 130 -9.79 -15.16 0.26
C SER A 130 -10.18 -13.84 0.90
N GLU A 131 -11.24 -13.81 1.72
CA GLU A 131 -11.76 -12.60 2.38
C GLU A 131 -11.18 -12.42 3.79
N SER A 132 -11.04 -13.53 4.52
CA SER A 132 -10.57 -13.56 5.91
C SER A 132 -9.56 -14.68 6.10
N PHE A 133 -8.30 -14.31 6.32
CA PHE A 133 -7.22 -15.28 6.57
C PHE A 133 -6.21 -14.78 7.60
N GLU A 134 -5.48 -15.74 8.16
CA GLU A 134 -4.42 -15.52 9.13
C GLU A 134 -3.14 -16.21 8.65
N ILE A 135 -2.01 -15.56 8.88
CA ILE A 135 -0.69 -16.15 8.70
C ILE A 135 -0.18 -16.60 10.06
N LEU A 136 0.31 -17.83 10.11
CA LEU A 136 0.90 -18.42 11.30
C LEU A 136 2.39 -18.65 11.08
N ASP A 137 3.18 -18.49 12.13
CA ASP A 137 4.60 -18.85 12.14
C ASP A 137 4.81 -20.36 12.33
N GLY A 138 6.08 -20.78 12.43
CA GLY A 138 6.45 -22.18 12.68
C GLY A 138 6.02 -22.73 14.04
N ALA A 139 5.61 -21.87 14.99
CA ALA A 139 5.05 -22.26 16.28
C ALA A 139 3.51 -22.33 16.26
N ASN A 140 2.87 -22.04 15.11
CA ASN A 140 1.44 -21.88 14.94
C ASN A 140 0.83 -20.66 15.66
N GLU A 141 1.63 -19.62 15.93
CA GLU A 141 1.14 -18.36 16.45
C GLU A 141 0.73 -17.43 15.31
N VAL A 142 -0.38 -16.69 15.51
CA VAL A 142 -0.88 -15.76 14.49
C VAL A 142 -0.01 -14.51 14.46
N VAL A 143 0.69 -14.30 13.34
CA VAL A 143 1.61 -13.17 13.15
C VAL A 143 1.03 -12.07 12.26
N ALA A 144 0.10 -12.40 11.35
CA ALA A 144 -0.59 -11.44 10.51
C ALA A 144 -2.03 -11.86 10.21
N ARG A 145 -2.87 -10.87 9.88
CA ARG A 145 -4.26 -11.07 9.48
C ARG A 145 -4.57 -10.25 8.22
N SER A 146 -5.49 -10.75 7.41
CA SER A 146 -5.97 -10.01 6.23
C SER A 146 -6.60 -8.67 6.63
N GLY A 147 -6.46 -7.66 5.76
CA GLY A 147 -7.02 -6.32 5.98
C GLY A 147 -6.37 -5.47 7.08
N VAL A 148 -5.39 -6.02 7.83
CA VAL A 148 -4.59 -5.25 8.79
C VAL A 148 -3.40 -4.62 8.07
N LEU A 149 -3.15 -3.34 8.32
CA LEU A 149 -1.94 -2.66 7.84
C LEU A 149 -0.75 -3.14 8.67
N LEU A 150 0.30 -3.61 8.01
CA LEU A 150 1.49 -4.17 8.64
C LEU A 150 2.73 -3.34 8.28
N ASP A 151 3.64 -3.23 9.25
CA ASP A 151 5.04 -2.89 8.99
C ASP A 151 5.81 -4.20 8.84
N ILE A 152 6.30 -4.47 7.63
CA ILE A 152 6.98 -5.72 7.24
C ILE A 152 8.45 -5.41 7.01
N ALA A 153 9.32 -6.00 7.82
CA ALA A 153 10.76 -5.97 7.62
C ALA A 153 11.21 -7.19 6.81
N GLY A 154 12.30 -7.02 6.05
CA GLY A 154 12.79 -8.07 5.21
C GLY A 154 13.65 -7.54 4.08
N GLY A 155 13.53 -8.11 2.89
CA GLY A 155 14.32 -7.65 1.77
C GLY A 155 13.91 -8.12 0.39
N GLY A 156 14.27 -7.33 -0.62
CA GLY A 156 14.09 -7.71 -2.02
C GLY A 156 14.94 -8.93 -2.37
N VAL A 157 14.37 -9.87 -3.11
CA VAL A 157 15.03 -11.11 -3.53
C VAL A 157 14.71 -11.45 -4.98
N GLY A 158 15.60 -12.20 -5.63
CA GLY A 158 15.30 -12.88 -6.89
C GLY A 158 14.49 -14.16 -6.65
N SER A 159 13.86 -14.69 -7.69
CA SER A 159 13.19 -16.00 -7.61
C SER A 159 14.20 -17.13 -7.42
N LYS A 160 13.76 -18.22 -6.79
CA LYS A 160 14.50 -19.48 -6.67
C LYS A 160 13.56 -20.65 -6.86
N ASP A 161 13.96 -21.65 -7.63
CA ASP A 161 13.11 -22.81 -7.96
C ASP A 161 12.86 -23.74 -6.75
N THR A 162 13.68 -23.64 -5.70
CA THR A 162 13.58 -24.51 -4.50
C THR A 162 12.44 -24.12 -3.55
N TRP A 163 11.79 -22.98 -3.76
CA TRP A 163 10.71 -22.52 -2.88
C TRP A 163 9.40 -23.27 -3.14
N THR A 164 8.57 -23.38 -2.09
CA THR A 164 7.23 -23.95 -2.20
C THR A 164 6.23 -22.85 -2.59
N GLY A 165 5.22 -23.20 -3.39
CA GLY A 165 4.22 -22.24 -3.88
C GLY A 165 4.70 -21.41 -5.07
N GLN A 166 5.51 -22.01 -5.96
CA GLN A 166 6.02 -21.34 -7.16
C GLN A 166 4.92 -20.80 -8.07
N ASP A 167 3.73 -21.41 -8.06
CA ASP A 167 2.56 -20.92 -8.78
C ASP A 167 2.12 -19.52 -8.32
N CYS A 168 2.51 -19.12 -7.11
CA CYS A 168 2.27 -17.78 -6.57
C CYS A 168 3.41 -16.79 -6.83
N VAL A 169 4.55 -17.24 -7.36
CA VAL A 169 5.64 -16.36 -7.81
C VAL A 169 5.19 -15.74 -9.14
N GLY A 170 4.71 -14.49 -9.07
CA GLY A 170 4.28 -13.75 -10.25
C GLY A 170 5.44 -12.99 -10.89
N ASN A 171 5.15 -12.20 -11.92
CA ASN A 171 6.14 -11.31 -12.57
C ASN A 171 6.47 -10.04 -11.76
N GLY A 172 5.89 -9.90 -10.56
CA GLY A 172 6.08 -8.75 -9.68
C GLY A 172 7.30 -8.87 -8.77
N PRO A 173 7.58 -7.84 -7.96
CA PRO A 173 8.67 -7.90 -6.98
C PRO A 173 8.42 -9.00 -5.94
N LEU A 174 9.51 -9.63 -5.52
CA LEU A 174 9.53 -10.61 -4.44
C LEU A 174 10.17 -9.99 -3.22
N PHE A 175 9.49 -10.11 -2.10
CA PHE A 175 9.95 -9.57 -0.83
C PHE A 175 10.00 -10.67 0.20
N LEU A 176 11.19 -10.94 0.68
CA LEU A 176 11.44 -11.94 1.68
C LEU A 176 11.15 -11.39 3.06
N VAL A 177 10.31 -12.08 3.82
CA VAL A 177 9.84 -11.64 5.13
C VAL A 177 10.83 -12.06 6.21
N SER A 178 11.29 -11.12 7.03
CA SER A 178 12.09 -11.41 8.23
C SER A 178 11.29 -11.18 9.53
N TYR A 179 10.54 -10.08 9.59
CA TYR A 179 9.73 -9.72 10.74
C TYR A 179 8.51 -8.92 10.30
N LEU A 180 7.43 -9.00 11.06
CA LEU A 180 6.21 -8.24 10.81
C LEU A 180 5.51 -7.87 12.11
N GLN A 181 4.87 -6.71 12.09
CA GLN A 181 4.04 -6.22 13.18
C GLN A 181 2.88 -5.39 12.64
N PRO A 182 1.78 -5.25 13.39
CA PRO A 182 0.77 -4.25 13.09
C PRO A 182 1.41 -2.86 12.98
N ALA A 183 1.06 -2.15 11.92
CA ALA A 183 1.52 -0.79 11.72
C ALA A 183 1.04 0.14 12.85
N ARG A 184 1.92 1.03 13.28
CA ARG A 184 1.56 2.16 14.16
C ARG A 184 1.09 3.38 13.36
#